data_AF-A0A2T4D1V5-F1
#
_entry.id   AF-A0A2T4D1V5-F1
#
_cell.length_a   1.000
_cell.length_b   1.000
_cell.length_c   1.000
_cell.angle_alpha   90.00
_cell.angle_beta   90.00
_cell.angle_gamma   90.00
#
_symmetry.space_group_name_H-M   'P 1'
#
loop_
_entity.id
_entity.type
_entity.pdbx_description
1 polymer ?
#
loop_
_entity_poly.entity_id
_entity_poly.type
_entity_poly.pdbx_seq_one_letter_code
_entity_poly.pdbx_strand_id
1 'polypeptide(L)'
;IRALLPDGNKLIEPFVGAGSVFLNTDYPAYVLNDVNPDLIELFKIVKRRPQTFITDAMDYFSARNNSASAYYAMRTQFNRTSDPYERSLLFLYLNRHGYNGLCRYNSSGLFNVPFGQYKRPYFPHEEIEVFAEKAQRATFTCMSFDKVFRRARRGDVIYCDPPYAPLTATSNFTSDATGGF
;
A
#
# COMPACT_ATOMS: atom_id res chain seq x y z
N ILE A 1 6.63 -18.30 7.56
CA ILE A 1 6.88 -17.00 8.24
C ILE A 1 6.35 -17.02 9.68
N ARG A 2 5.03 -17.15 9.92
CA ARG A 2 4.45 -17.12 11.28
C ARG A 2 5.14 -18.05 12.30
N ALA A 3 5.47 -19.28 11.91
CA ALA A 3 6.15 -20.25 12.78
C ALA A 3 7.60 -19.88 13.15
N LEU A 4 8.20 -18.91 12.46
CA LEU A 4 9.58 -18.46 12.66
C LEU A 4 9.66 -17.08 13.32
N LEU A 5 8.52 -16.37 13.43
CA LEU A 5 8.47 -15.07 14.08
C LEU A 5 8.43 -15.29 15.60
N PRO A 6 9.37 -14.70 16.37
CA PRO A 6 9.38 -14.84 17.82
C PRO A 6 8.22 -14.07 18.45
N ASP A 7 7.85 -14.43 19.67
CA ASP A 7 6.92 -13.62 20.46
C ASP A 7 7.53 -12.25 20.80
N GLY A 8 6.68 -11.26 20.97
CA GLY A 8 7.09 -9.92 21.37
C GLY A 8 5.92 -8.99 21.60
N ASN A 9 6.21 -7.80 22.13
CA ASN A 9 5.17 -6.84 22.48
C ASN A 9 4.72 -5.99 21.29
N LYS A 10 5.50 -6.00 20.21
CA LYS A 10 5.29 -5.17 19.02
C LYS A 10 5.96 -5.79 17.81
N LEU A 11 5.27 -5.83 16.68
CA LEU A 11 5.88 -6.13 15.38
C LEU A 11 6.15 -4.83 14.62
N ILE A 12 7.35 -4.70 14.08
CA ILE A 12 7.79 -3.61 13.22
C ILE A 12 8.02 -4.18 11.82
N GLU A 13 7.32 -3.63 10.83
CA GLU A 13 7.52 -3.94 9.42
C GLU A 13 8.04 -2.70 8.69
N PRO A 14 9.36 -2.60 8.42
CA PRO A 14 9.93 -1.44 7.73
C PRO A 14 9.49 -1.30 6.27
N PHE A 15 9.01 -2.39 5.68
CA PHE A 15 8.56 -2.53 4.30
C PHE A 15 7.20 -3.26 4.28
N VAL A 16 6.15 -2.61 4.79
CA VAL A 16 4.86 -3.27 5.02
C VAL A 16 4.21 -3.73 3.71
N GLY A 17 4.37 -2.99 2.60
CA GLY A 17 3.67 -3.28 1.36
C GLY A 17 2.16 -3.48 1.59
N ALA A 18 1.61 -4.60 1.10
CA ALA A 18 0.19 -4.93 1.28
C ALA A 18 -0.18 -5.35 2.73
N GLY A 19 0.79 -5.48 3.64
CA GLY A 19 0.55 -5.80 5.04
C GLY A 19 0.17 -7.26 5.30
N SER A 20 0.60 -8.20 4.45
CA SER A 20 0.21 -9.61 4.59
C SER A 20 0.71 -10.24 5.88
N VAL A 21 1.93 -9.94 6.35
CA VAL A 21 2.41 -10.47 7.64
C VAL A 21 1.62 -9.86 8.78
N PHE A 22 1.51 -8.53 8.83
CA PHE A 22 0.62 -7.81 9.74
C PHE A 22 -0.76 -8.46 9.84
N LEU A 23 -1.46 -8.70 8.72
CA LEU A 23 -2.81 -9.27 8.69
C LEU A 23 -2.87 -10.73 9.19
N ASN A 24 -1.76 -11.46 9.17
CA ASN A 24 -1.70 -12.89 9.54
C ASN A 24 -1.00 -13.19 10.89
N THR A 25 -0.56 -12.16 11.63
CA THR A 25 0.02 -12.30 13.00
C THR A 25 -0.89 -11.69 14.07
N ASP A 26 -0.61 -11.90 15.36
CA ASP A 26 -1.43 -11.32 16.45
C ASP A 26 -0.57 -10.70 17.57
N TYR A 27 0.29 -9.75 17.19
CA TYR A 27 1.03 -8.94 18.15
C TYR A 27 0.12 -7.90 18.84
N PRO A 28 0.43 -7.51 20.09
CA PRO A 28 -0.33 -6.48 20.81
C PRO A 28 -0.30 -5.11 20.12
N ALA A 29 0.79 -4.78 19.41
CA ALA A 29 0.96 -3.52 18.71
C ALA A 29 1.78 -3.69 17.43
N TYR A 30 1.60 -2.77 16.48
CA TYR A 30 2.34 -2.76 15.21
C TYR A 30 2.92 -1.38 14.89
N VAL A 31 4.10 -1.36 14.26
CA VAL A 31 4.61 -0.19 13.53
C VAL A 31 4.82 -0.62 12.10
N LEU A 32 4.01 -0.05 11.20
CA LEU A 32 3.96 -0.42 9.80
C LEU A 32 4.48 0.74 8.98
N ASN A 33 5.59 0.51 8.28
CA ASN A 33 6.28 1.54 7.51
C ASN A 33 6.38 1.16 6.04
N ASP A 34 6.26 2.17 5.18
CA ASP A 34 6.63 2.07 3.78
C ASP A 34 7.24 3.39 3.32
N VAL A 35 7.98 3.36 2.22
CA VAL A 35 8.47 4.58 1.57
C VAL A 35 7.42 5.20 0.65
N ASN A 36 6.39 4.43 0.26
CA ASN A 36 5.28 4.91 -0.56
C ASN A 36 4.30 5.75 0.28
N PRO A 37 4.22 7.08 0.07
CA PRO A 37 3.33 7.94 0.85
C PRO A 37 1.84 7.69 0.56
N ASP A 38 1.47 7.33 -0.67
CA ASP A 38 0.07 7.09 -1.05
C ASP A 38 -0.48 5.83 -0.35
N LEU A 39 0.35 4.79 -0.23
CA LEU A 39 0.01 3.57 0.51
C LEU A 39 -0.21 3.87 2.00
N ILE A 40 0.72 4.60 2.61
CA ILE A 40 0.64 4.93 4.04
C ILE A 40 -0.54 5.85 4.34
N GLU A 41 -0.85 6.79 3.44
CA GLU A 41 -1.99 7.68 3.61
C GLU A 41 -3.32 6.94 3.47
N LEU A 42 -3.43 6.04 2.48
CA LEU A 42 -4.57 5.12 2.35
C LEU A 42 -4.80 4.36 3.66
N PHE A 43 -3.78 3.73 4.22
CA PHE A 43 -3.89 2.96 5.46
C PHE A 43 -4.36 3.81 6.65
N LYS A 44 -3.87 5.05 6.78
CA LYS A 44 -4.32 5.97 7.82
C LYS A 44 -5.79 6.38 7.65
N ILE A 45 -6.23 6.62 6.41
CA ILE A 45 -7.61 6.97 6.11
C ILE A 45 -8.55 5.80 6.43
N VAL A 46 -8.20 4.60 5.95
CA VAL A 46 -8.96 3.37 6.21
C VAL A 46 -9.06 3.10 7.72
N LYS A 47 -7.96 3.26 8.47
CA LYS A 47 -7.96 3.14 9.93
C LYS A 47 -8.95 4.11 10.59
N ARG A 48 -9.03 5.35 10.11
CA ARG A 48 -9.77 6.44 10.76
C ARG A 48 -11.26 6.45 10.41
N ARG A 49 -11.62 6.15 9.17
CA ARG A 49 -13.00 6.26 8.65
C ARG A 49 -13.31 5.14 7.64
N PRO A 50 -13.28 3.85 8.06
CA PRO A 50 -13.40 2.74 7.14
C PRO A 50 -14.72 2.72 6.37
N GLN A 51 -15.85 2.94 7.05
CA GLN A 51 -17.18 2.86 6.43
C GLN A 51 -17.43 3.96 5.40
N THR A 52 -16.99 5.20 5.69
CA THR A 52 -17.02 6.30 4.71
C THR A 52 -16.12 5.98 3.51
N PHE A 53 -14.90 5.51 3.76
CA PHE A 53 -13.97 5.16 2.68
C PHE A 53 -14.53 4.04 1.79
N ILE A 54 -15.09 2.98 2.38
CA ILE A 54 -15.72 1.87 1.65
C ILE A 54 -16.86 2.39 0.76
N THR A 55 -17.76 3.18 1.33
CA THR A 55 -18.92 3.73 0.61
C THR A 55 -18.48 4.55 -0.59
N ASP A 56 -17.56 5.49 -0.40
CA ASP A 56 -17.10 6.39 -1.45
C ASP A 56 -16.21 5.66 -2.48
N ALA A 57 -15.41 4.68 -2.04
CA ALA A 57 -14.55 3.91 -2.93
C ALA A 57 -15.37 3.00 -3.85
N MET A 58 -16.48 2.44 -3.36
CA MET A 58 -17.33 1.52 -4.11
C MET A 58 -17.92 2.17 -5.37
N ASP A 59 -18.19 3.49 -5.35
CA ASP A 59 -18.67 4.24 -6.52
C ASP A 59 -17.70 4.20 -7.71
N TYR A 60 -16.41 4.01 -7.45
CA TYR A 60 -15.40 3.85 -8.49
C TYR A 60 -15.43 2.46 -9.14
N PHE A 61 -16.01 1.45 -8.50
CA PHE A 61 -16.04 0.04 -8.94
C PHE A 61 -17.31 -0.30 -9.73
N SER A 62 -17.64 0.53 -10.73
CA SER A 62 -18.79 0.35 -11.61
C SER A 62 -18.38 -0.03 -13.04
N ALA A 63 -19.30 -0.64 -13.80
CA ALA A 63 -19.05 -1.00 -15.20
C ALA A 63 -18.68 0.21 -16.07
N ARG A 64 -19.23 1.39 -15.79
CA ARG A 64 -18.91 2.65 -16.47
C ARG A 64 -17.43 3.03 -16.31
N ASN A 65 -16.86 2.74 -15.14
CA ASN A 65 -15.49 3.09 -14.81
C ASN A 65 -14.49 1.99 -15.21
N ASN A 66 -14.95 0.87 -15.77
CA ASN A 66 -14.10 -0.21 -16.27
C ASN A 66 -13.82 -0.08 -17.78
N SER A 67 -13.29 1.06 -18.19
CA SER A 67 -12.89 1.33 -19.57
C SER A 67 -11.54 2.05 -19.60
N ALA A 68 -10.81 1.92 -20.71
CA ALA A 68 -9.50 2.58 -20.84
C ALA A 68 -9.61 4.11 -20.71
N SER A 69 -10.66 4.73 -21.28
CA SER A 69 -10.88 6.16 -21.19
C SER A 69 -11.15 6.61 -19.75
N ALA A 70 -12.03 5.93 -19.02
CA ALA A 70 -12.30 6.22 -17.60
C ALA A 70 -11.03 6.04 -16.75
N TYR A 71 -10.30 4.94 -16.96
CA TYR A 71 -9.07 4.65 -16.24
C TYR A 71 -8.02 5.75 -16.42
N TYR A 72 -7.77 6.20 -17.65
CA TYR A 72 -6.79 7.26 -17.90
C TYR A 72 -7.24 8.64 -17.41
N ALA A 73 -8.55 8.91 -17.40
CA ALA A 73 -9.10 10.11 -16.76
C ALA A 73 -8.85 10.10 -15.24
N MET A 74 -9.16 9.00 -14.57
CA MET A 74 -8.93 8.82 -13.12
C MET A 74 -7.44 8.83 -12.78
N ARG A 75 -6.58 8.25 -13.62
CA ARG A 75 -5.11 8.34 -13.46
C ARG A 75 -4.62 9.78 -13.56
N THR A 76 -5.17 10.55 -14.49
CA THR A 76 -4.85 11.97 -14.64
C THR A 76 -5.30 12.77 -13.42
N GLN A 77 -6.50 12.48 -12.90
CA GLN A 77 -7.02 13.09 -11.67
C GLN A 77 -6.14 12.76 -10.47
N PHE A 78 -5.75 11.49 -10.29
CA PHE A 78 -4.82 11.05 -9.24
C PHE A 78 -3.49 11.80 -9.29
N ASN A 79 -2.94 11.99 -10.48
CA ASN A 79 -1.68 12.71 -10.68
C ASN A 79 -1.78 14.23 -10.45
N ARG A 80 -2.99 14.80 -10.42
CA ARG A 80 -3.23 16.24 -10.26
C ARG A 80 -3.73 16.62 -8.87
N THR A 81 -4.49 15.76 -8.22
CA THR A 81 -5.07 16.07 -6.91
C THR A 81 -4.01 16.04 -5.81
N SER A 82 -4.11 17.02 -4.92
CA SER A 82 -3.38 17.10 -3.66
C SER A 82 -4.25 16.75 -2.46
N ASP A 83 -5.54 16.44 -2.65
CA ASP A 83 -6.42 15.99 -1.56
C ASP A 83 -6.06 14.55 -1.16
N PRO A 84 -5.60 14.30 0.08
CA PRO A 84 -5.24 12.96 0.53
C PRO A 84 -6.38 11.94 0.44
N TYR A 85 -7.62 12.41 0.65
CA TYR A 85 -8.78 11.53 0.63
C TYR A 85 -9.12 11.06 -0.79
N GLU A 86 -9.31 12.00 -1.72
CA GLU A 86 -9.50 11.70 -3.14
C GLU A 86 -8.35 10.86 -3.71
N ARG A 87 -7.08 11.20 -3.39
CA ARG A 87 -5.92 10.41 -3.80
C ARG A 87 -6.02 8.96 -3.35
N SER A 88 -6.47 8.69 -2.12
CA SER A 88 -6.59 7.34 -1.57
C SER A 88 -7.69 6.52 -2.24
N LEU A 89 -8.83 7.14 -2.55
CA LEU A 89 -9.91 6.50 -3.32
C LEU A 89 -9.41 6.09 -4.72
N LEU A 90 -8.75 7.02 -5.40
CA LEU A 90 -8.19 6.80 -6.73
C LEU A 90 -7.04 5.78 -6.69
N PHE A 91 -6.22 5.76 -5.64
CA PHE A 91 -5.14 4.78 -5.48
C PHE A 91 -5.68 3.35 -5.44
N LEU A 92 -6.74 3.10 -4.66
CA LEU A 92 -7.40 1.80 -4.61
C LEU A 92 -8.00 1.42 -5.97
N TYR A 93 -8.69 2.35 -6.64
CA TYR A 93 -9.22 2.15 -7.99
C TYR A 93 -8.11 1.77 -8.98
N LEU A 94 -7.03 2.55 -9.04
CA LEU A 94 -5.92 2.35 -9.95
C LEU A 94 -5.18 1.04 -9.71
N ASN A 95 -5.06 0.62 -8.44
CA ASN A 95 -4.49 -0.68 -8.10
C ASN A 95 -5.36 -1.84 -8.62
N ARG A 96 -6.69 -1.77 -8.49
CA ARG A 96 -7.58 -2.86 -8.91
C ARG A 96 -7.88 -2.88 -10.41
N HIS A 97 -7.79 -1.74 -11.09
CA HIS A 97 -8.06 -1.62 -12.53
C HIS A 97 -6.78 -1.56 -13.39
N GLY A 98 -5.63 -1.28 -12.78
CA GLY A 98 -4.34 -1.17 -13.46
C GLY A 98 -3.68 -2.52 -13.68
N TYR A 99 -2.79 -2.59 -14.68
CA TYR A 99 -2.10 -3.81 -15.07
C TYR A 99 -1.37 -4.48 -13.88
N ASN A 100 -1.72 -5.74 -13.63
CA ASN A 100 -1.15 -6.62 -12.60
C ASN A 100 -1.11 -6.05 -11.17
N GLY A 101 -1.98 -5.08 -10.85
CA GLY A 101 -1.95 -4.42 -9.55
C GLY A 101 -0.65 -3.69 -9.25
N LEU A 102 0.10 -3.33 -10.29
CA LEU A 102 1.37 -2.61 -10.13
C LEU A 102 1.13 -1.24 -9.49
N CYS A 103 2.13 -0.81 -8.73
CA CYS A 103 2.24 0.56 -8.24
C CYS A 103 3.56 1.10 -8.76
N ARG A 104 3.50 1.98 -9.79
CA ARG A 104 4.69 2.53 -10.44
C ARG A 104 4.50 4.00 -10.77
N TYR A 105 5.54 4.76 -10.46
CA TYR A 105 5.64 6.19 -10.73
C TYR A 105 6.83 6.42 -11.66
N ASN A 106 6.76 7.44 -12.51
CA ASN A 106 7.91 7.88 -13.29
C ASN A 106 8.86 8.74 -12.42
N SER A 107 9.99 9.16 -13.01
CA SER A 107 10.96 10.06 -12.36
C SER A 107 10.40 11.42 -11.92
N SER A 108 9.22 11.81 -12.41
CA SER A 108 8.51 13.03 -11.99
C SER A 108 7.50 12.77 -10.86
N GLY A 109 7.44 11.54 -10.32
CA GLY A 109 6.50 11.16 -9.27
C GLY A 109 5.07 10.95 -9.76
N LEU A 110 4.84 10.82 -11.07
CA LEU A 110 3.51 10.60 -11.65
C LEU A 110 3.25 9.11 -11.86
N PHE A 111 2.11 8.64 -11.38
CA PHE A 111 1.66 7.26 -11.56
C PHE A 111 1.43 6.96 -13.05
N ASN A 112 2.03 5.88 -13.54
CA ASN A 112 2.12 5.59 -14.98
C ASN A 112 1.78 4.13 -15.36
N VAL A 113 1.06 3.40 -14.50
CA VAL A 113 0.60 2.04 -14.81
C VAL A 113 -0.51 2.11 -15.88
N PRO A 114 -0.50 1.22 -16.90
CA PRO A 114 -1.54 1.16 -17.92
C PRO A 114 -2.80 0.42 -17.43
N PHE A 115 -3.90 0.56 -18.16
CA PHE A 115 -5.16 -0.13 -17.86
C PHE A 115 -5.01 -1.66 -18.00
N GLY A 116 -5.53 -2.41 -17.02
CA GLY A 116 -5.37 -3.87 -16.91
C GLY A 116 -6.40 -4.72 -17.65
N GLN A 117 -7.49 -4.13 -18.16
CA GLN A 117 -8.54 -4.81 -18.94
C GLN A 117 -9.20 -6.03 -18.25
N TYR A 118 -9.33 -5.99 -16.92
CA TYR A 118 -10.04 -7.04 -16.18
C TYR A 118 -11.53 -7.02 -16.51
N LYS A 119 -12.14 -8.21 -16.64
CA LYS A 119 -13.59 -8.34 -16.91
C LYS A 119 -14.44 -7.68 -15.83
N ARG A 120 -14.08 -7.90 -14.56
CA ARG A 120 -14.77 -7.35 -13.39
C ARG A 120 -13.76 -7.21 -12.24
N PRO A 121 -13.16 -6.03 -12.06
CA PRO A 121 -12.31 -5.74 -10.91
C PRO A 121 -13.05 -6.02 -9.59
N TYR A 122 -12.38 -6.74 -8.69
CA TYR A 122 -12.92 -7.05 -7.37
C TYR A 122 -12.78 -5.84 -6.44
N PHE A 123 -13.87 -5.48 -5.76
CA PHE A 123 -13.87 -4.47 -4.70
C PHE A 123 -13.63 -5.17 -3.35
N PRO A 124 -12.53 -4.84 -2.63
CA PRO A 124 -12.14 -5.56 -1.41
C PRO A 124 -12.87 -5.02 -0.17
N HIS A 125 -14.19 -5.18 -0.12
CA HIS A 125 -15.01 -4.68 1.01
C HIS A 125 -14.56 -5.32 2.33
N GLU A 126 -14.62 -6.65 2.41
CA GLU A 126 -14.35 -7.40 3.63
C GLU A 126 -12.90 -7.21 4.11
N GLU A 127 -11.95 -7.17 3.17
CA GLU A 127 -10.55 -6.96 3.53
C GLU A 127 -10.28 -5.56 4.07
N ILE A 128 -10.99 -4.53 3.59
CA ILE A 128 -10.89 -3.18 4.15
C ILE A 128 -11.43 -3.16 5.59
N GLU A 129 -12.54 -3.86 5.87
CA GLU A 129 -13.09 -3.95 7.23
C GLU A 129 -12.14 -4.67 8.19
N VAL A 130 -11.65 -5.85 7.79
CA VAL A 130 -10.66 -6.62 8.56
C VAL A 130 -9.38 -5.83 8.79
N PHE A 131 -8.88 -5.15 7.75
CA PHE A 131 -7.71 -4.29 7.87
C PHE A 131 -7.97 -3.16 8.86
N ALA A 132 -9.11 -2.47 8.77
CA ALA A 132 -9.43 -1.32 9.61
C ALA A 132 -9.57 -1.69 11.09
N GLU A 133 -10.17 -2.85 11.39
CA GLU A 133 -10.26 -3.38 12.75
C GLU A 133 -8.85 -3.62 13.31
N LYS A 134 -8.01 -4.34 12.56
CA LYS A 134 -6.65 -4.66 13.02
C LYS A 134 -5.76 -3.43 13.11
N ALA A 135 -5.94 -2.47 12.20
CA ALA A 135 -5.16 -1.24 12.12
C ALA A 135 -5.31 -0.36 13.37
N GLN A 136 -6.32 -0.60 14.22
CA GLN A 136 -6.44 0.09 15.51
C GLN A 136 -5.20 -0.14 16.39
N ARG A 137 -4.57 -1.32 16.31
CA ARG A 137 -3.31 -1.65 17.02
C ARG A 137 -2.04 -1.18 16.29
N ALA A 138 -2.17 -0.58 15.11
CA ALA A 138 -1.04 -0.20 14.26
C ALA A 138 -0.76 1.31 14.25
N THR A 139 0.52 1.67 14.19
CA THR A 139 0.99 3.01 13.85
C THR A 139 1.63 2.98 12.47
N PHE A 140 1.14 3.82 11.55
CA PHE A 140 1.67 3.91 10.19
C PHE A 140 2.68 5.04 10.07
N THR A 141 3.86 4.74 9.50
CA THR A 141 4.91 5.73 9.25
C THR A 141 5.33 5.73 7.78
N CYS A 142 5.74 6.89 7.26
CA CYS A 142 6.30 7.01 5.92
C CYS A 142 7.71 7.58 6.04
N MET A 143 8.72 6.71 6.05
CA MET A 143 10.13 7.09 6.12
C MET A 143 11.05 5.97 5.65
N SER A 144 12.32 6.31 5.48
CA SER A 144 13.38 5.35 5.17
C SER A 144 13.54 4.30 6.28
N PHE A 145 13.87 3.07 5.89
CA PHE A 145 13.98 1.93 6.81
C PHE A 145 15.03 2.14 7.92
N ASP A 146 16.11 2.90 7.63
CA ASP A 146 17.14 3.22 8.61
C ASP A 146 16.58 4.02 9.81
N LYS A 147 15.61 4.91 9.54
CA LYS A 147 14.90 5.68 10.58
C LYS A 147 13.97 4.78 11.40
N VAL A 148 13.39 3.75 10.78
CA VAL A 148 12.54 2.77 11.47
C VAL A 148 13.38 1.92 12.43
N PHE A 149 14.52 1.40 11.97
CA PHE A 149 15.40 0.58 12.79
C PHE A 149 15.91 1.32 14.04
N ARG A 150 16.25 2.60 13.91
CA ARG A 150 16.69 3.43 15.06
C ARG A 150 15.62 3.60 16.15
N ARG A 151 14.36 3.29 15.88
CA ARG A 151 13.25 3.39 16.84
C ARG A 151 12.88 2.08 17.51
N ALA A 152 13.43 0.96 17.06
CA ALA A 152 13.20 -0.33 17.67
C ALA A 152 13.76 -0.38 19.09
N ARG A 153 13.04 -1.02 20.00
CA ARG A 153 13.41 -1.21 21.40
C ARG A 153 13.51 -2.69 21.73
N ARG A 154 14.16 -3.00 22.86
CA ARG A 154 14.22 -4.37 23.37
C ARG A 154 12.80 -4.93 23.57
N GLY A 155 12.52 -6.09 22.98
CA GLY A 155 11.21 -6.74 23.02
C GLY A 155 10.31 -6.44 21.81
N ASP A 156 10.75 -5.59 20.88
CA ASP A 156 10.15 -5.47 19.56
C ASP A 156 10.66 -6.59 18.64
N VAL A 157 9.80 -7.07 17.75
CA VAL A 157 10.11 -8.01 16.68
C VAL A 157 10.13 -7.23 15.38
N ILE A 158 11.12 -7.48 14.53
CA ILE A 158 11.24 -6.81 13.24
C ILE A 158 11.16 -7.86 12.13
N TYR A 159 10.22 -7.67 11.21
CA TYR A 159 10.13 -8.44 9.98
C TYR A 159 10.44 -7.53 8.79
N CYS A 160 11.38 -7.94 7.93
CA CYS A 160 11.82 -7.18 6.78
C CYS A 160 11.54 -7.94 5.49
N ASP A 161 10.78 -7.34 4.59
CA ASP A 161 10.56 -7.81 3.23
C ASP A 161 10.96 -6.71 2.23
N PRO A 162 12.27 -6.40 2.11
CA PRO A 162 12.73 -5.38 1.18
C PRO A 162 12.56 -5.86 -0.27
N PRO A 163 12.57 -4.97 -1.26
CA PRO A 163 12.53 -5.40 -2.65
C PRO A 163 13.66 -6.36 -3.00
N TYR A 164 13.31 -7.38 -3.77
CA TYR A 164 14.20 -8.47 -4.10
C TYR A 164 15.45 -7.97 -4.82
N ALA A 165 16.60 -8.48 -4.40
CA ALA A 165 17.86 -8.24 -5.08
C ALA A 165 17.77 -8.76 -6.53
N PRO A 166 18.39 -8.06 -7.50
CA PRO A 166 18.40 -8.49 -8.88
C PRO A 166 19.05 -9.87 -9.00
N LEU A 167 18.42 -10.77 -9.76
CA LEU A 167 18.88 -12.16 -9.96
C LEU A 167 20.21 -12.23 -10.73
N THR A 168 20.55 -11.17 -11.48
CA THR A 168 21.83 -11.03 -12.19
C THR A 168 22.32 -9.59 -12.09
N ALA A 169 23.64 -9.37 -12.09
CA ALA A 169 24.24 -8.02 -12.06
C ALA A 169 23.79 -7.10 -13.23
N THR A 170 23.23 -7.69 -14.30
CA THR A 170 22.72 -7.00 -15.49
C THR A 170 21.21 -6.77 -15.49
N SER A 171 20.45 -7.35 -14.56
CA SER A 171 19.00 -7.17 -14.48
C SER A 171 18.64 -6.04 -13.50
N ASN A 172 19.09 -4.82 -13.80
CA ASN A 172 18.64 -3.63 -13.07
C ASN A 172 17.23 -3.24 -13.55
N PHE A 173 16.21 -3.89 -12.98
CA PHE A 173 14.81 -3.47 -13.12
C PHE A 173 14.33 -2.58 -11.95
N THR A 174 15.25 -2.11 -11.10
CA THR A 174 14.96 -1.23 -9.97
C THR A 174 15.65 0.12 -10.13
N SER A 175 15.17 0.93 -11.07
CA SER A 175 15.54 2.34 -11.18
C SER A 175 14.29 3.22 -11.27
N ASP A 176 13.33 3.05 -10.37
CA ASP A 176 12.15 3.94 -10.29
C ASP A 176 11.77 4.19 -8.83
N ALA A 177 12.72 4.79 -8.10
CA ALA A 177 12.49 5.79 -7.07
C ALA A 177 13.80 6.58 -7.01
N THR A 178 13.74 7.90 -6.94
CA THR A 178 14.92 8.76 -6.76
C THR A 178 15.73 8.27 -5.55
N GLY A 179 16.88 7.65 -5.83
CA GLY A 179 17.69 6.91 -4.87
C GLY A 179 17.30 5.44 -4.85
N GLY A 180 18.09 4.59 -5.51
CA GLY A 180 17.96 3.14 -5.38
C GLY A 180 17.97 2.69 -3.92
N PHE A 181 17.47 1.47 -3.67
CA PHE A 181 17.52 0.83 -2.36
C PHE A 181 18.92 0.82 -1.75
#